data_AF-A0A1C5TSF2-F1
#
_entry.id   AF-A0A1C5TSF2-F1
#
_cell.length_a   1.000
_cell.length_b   1.000
_cell.length_c   1.000
_cell.angle_alpha   90.00
_cell.angle_beta   90.00
_cell.angle_gamma   90.00
#
_symmetry.space_group_name_H-M   'P 1'
#
loop_
_entity.id
_entity.type
_entity.pdbx_description
1 polymer ?
#
loop_
_entity_poly.entity_id
_entity_poly.type
_entity_poly.pdbx_seq_one_letter_code
_entity_poly.pdbx_strand_id
1 'polypeptide(L)'
;MAAALQDTLIYCIAGEKEEASPIVIENKIKELKTEFDRLLVLAVDKNDIIDYKLKQINETTFKLKQQKKWIEYTAERSEVMEFKAKEVMGLISAEDLGPTEYSDTLVYRIIERITVLSKEKICIRFIGGFEITQPLC
;
A
#
# COMPACT_ATOMS: atom_id res chain seq x y z
N MET A 1 16.95 -13.73 -0.71
CA MET A 1 15.94 -13.76 -1.79
C MET A 1 14.51 -13.69 -1.24
N ALA A 2 14.13 -14.50 -0.23
CA ALA A 2 12.76 -14.51 0.32
C ALA A 2 12.26 -13.16 0.86
N ALA A 3 13.10 -12.41 1.59
CA ALA A 3 12.71 -11.11 2.16
C ALA A 3 12.34 -10.06 1.09
N ALA A 4 13.14 -9.96 0.02
CA ALA A 4 12.89 -9.01 -1.07
C ALA A 4 11.58 -9.33 -1.83
N LEU A 5 11.25 -10.61 -2.01
CA LEU A 5 9.98 -11.02 -2.61
C LEU A 5 8.80 -10.66 -1.71
N GLN A 6 8.93 -10.91 -0.41
CA GLN A 6 7.90 -10.57 0.58
C GLN A 6 7.63 -9.06 0.62
N ASP A 7 8.67 -8.24 0.67
CA ASP A 7 8.55 -6.78 0.67
C ASP A 7 7.90 -6.28 -0.62
N THR A 8 8.27 -6.86 -1.77
CA THR A 8 7.66 -6.54 -3.07
C THR A 8 6.18 -6.91 -3.11
N LEU A 9 5.81 -8.10 -2.60
CA LEU A 9 4.40 -8.52 -2.51
C LEU A 9 3.61 -7.60 -1.60
N ILE A 10 4.14 -7.25 -0.42
CA ILE A 10 3.50 -6.31 0.50
C ILE A 10 3.32 -4.96 -0.19
N TYR A 11 4.33 -4.42 -0.87
CA TYR A 11 4.25 -3.15 -1.58
C TYR A 11 3.21 -3.16 -2.71
N CYS A 12 3.21 -4.18 -3.57
CA CYS A 12 2.26 -4.33 -4.67
C CYS A 12 0.82 -4.45 -4.18
N ILE A 13 0.60 -5.03 -3.00
CA ILE A 13 -0.73 -5.27 -2.45
C ILE A 13 -1.20 -4.06 -1.62
N ALA A 14 -0.33 -3.46 -0.78
CA ALA A 14 -0.71 -2.43 0.18
C ALA A 14 -0.80 -1.00 -0.40
N GLY A 15 -0.11 -0.70 -1.52
CA GLY A 15 -0.05 0.65 -2.09
C GLY A 15 0.78 1.64 -1.24
N GLU A 16 1.06 2.82 -1.79
CA GLU A 16 1.82 3.86 -1.07
C GLU A 16 1.05 4.38 0.15
N LYS A 17 1.68 4.26 1.33
CA LYS A 17 1.15 4.78 2.59
C LYS A 17 1.72 6.17 2.83
N GLU A 18 0.94 7.20 2.53
CA GLU A 18 1.19 8.53 3.05
C GLU A 18 -0.08 9.07 3.69
N GLU A 19 -0.31 8.76 4.96
CA GLU A 19 -1.51 9.22 5.66
C GLU A 19 -1.20 9.67 7.09
N ALA A 20 -1.75 10.84 7.45
CA ALA A 20 -1.69 11.41 8.79
C ALA A 20 -2.35 10.48 9.82
N SER A 21 -1.80 10.42 11.04
CA SER A 21 -2.29 9.53 12.10
C SER A 21 -3.77 9.80 12.48
N PRO A 22 -4.63 8.76 12.56
CA PRO A 22 -6.04 8.90 12.99
C PRO A 22 -6.22 9.63 14.33
N ILE A 23 -5.24 9.49 15.23
CA ILE A 23 -5.25 10.12 16.56
C ILE A 23 -5.20 11.64 16.46
N VAL A 24 -4.41 12.17 15.51
CA VAL A 24 -4.27 13.62 15.30
C VAL A 24 -5.57 14.20 14.75
N ILE A 25 -6.23 13.50 13.83
CA ILE A 25 -7.53 13.89 13.27
C ILE A 25 -8.61 13.87 14.34
N GLU A 26 -8.62 12.83 15.19
CA GLU A 26 -9.56 12.72 16.32
C GLU A 26 -9.43 13.89 17.30
N ASN A 27 -8.19 14.25 17.66
CA ASN A 27 -7.93 15.41 18.53
C ASN A 27 -8.43 16.71 17.90
N LYS A 28 -8.22 16.89 16.59
CA LYS A 28 -8.70 18.07 15.87
C LYS A 28 -10.23 18.16 15.83
N ILE A 29 -10.92 17.02 15.65
CA ILE A 29 -12.38 16.95 15.72
C ILE A 29 -12.89 17.34 17.12
N LYS A 30 -12.23 16.90 18.19
CA LYS A 30 -12.59 17.26 19.57
C LYS A 30 -12.41 18.75 19.85
N GLU A 31 -11.31 19.34 19.37
CA GLU A 31 -11.09 20.79 19.46
C GLU A 31 -12.19 21.57 18.75
N LEU A 32 -12.51 21.19 17.51
CA LEU A 32 -13.55 21.84 16.70
C LEU A 32 -14.93 21.71 17.35
N LYS A 33 -15.25 20.56 17.95
CA LYS A 33 -16.50 20.37 18.69
C LYS A 33 -16.58 21.26 19.93
N THR A 34 -15.47 21.39 20.66
CA THR A 34 -15.40 22.27 21.83
C THR A 34 -15.61 23.74 21.44
N GLU A 35 -15.00 24.17 20.34
CA GLU A 35 -15.18 25.54 19.82
C GLU A 35 -16.61 25.77 19.30
N PHE A 36 -17.21 24.75 18.67
CA PHE A 36 -18.61 24.79 18.26
C PHE A 36 -19.55 25.02 19.46
N ASP A 37 -19.38 24.23 20.53
CA ASP A 37 -20.20 24.35 21.74
C ASP A 37 -20.04 25.73 22.40
N ARG A 38 -18.82 26.31 22.40
CA ARG A 38 -18.57 27.67 22.88
C ARG A 38 -19.28 28.73 22.05
N LEU A 39 -19.21 28.63 20.72
CA LEU A 39 -19.86 29.57 19.81
C LEU A 39 -21.39 29.50 19.90
N LEU A 40 -21.97 28.32 20.13
CA LEU A 40 -23.39 28.17 20.39
C LEU A 40 -23.86 28.96 21.63
N VAL A 41 -23.06 28.95 22.70
CA VAL A 41 -23.37 29.73 23.92
C VAL A 41 -23.33 31.23 23.66
N LEU A 42 -22.49 31.69 22.73
CA LEU A 42 -22.36 33.10 22.36
C LEU A 42 -23.40 33.56 21.32
N ALA A 43 -24.13 32.63 20.70
CA ALA A 43 -25.13 32.91 19.66
C ALA A 43 -26.51 33.35 20.22
N VAL A 44 -26.54 33.98 21.40
CA VAL A 44 -27.79 34.39 22.10
C VAL A 44 -28.59 35.40 21.27
N ASP A 45 -27.91 36.26 20.51
CA ASP A 45 -28.49 37.22 19.57
C ASP A 45 -28.10 36.89 18.11
N LYS A 46 -28.93 37.31 17.14
CA LYS A 46 -28.64 37.14 15.71
C LYS A 46 -27.27 37.73 15.36
N ASN A 47 -26.31 36.86 15.06
CA ASN A 47 -24.94 37.23 14.72
C ASN A 47 -24.44 36.42 13.52
N ASP A 48 -24.56 37.02 12.33
CA ASP A 48 -24.16 36.41 11.06
C ASP A 48 -22.69 35.95 11.05
N ILE A 49 -21.81 36.58 11.86
CA ILE A 49 -20.40 36.19 11.97
C ILE A 49 -20.26 34.86 12.74
N ILE A 50 -21.04 34.67 13.81
CA ILE A 50 -21.04 33.43 14.58
C ILE A 50 -21.65 32.31 13.73
N ASP A 51 -22.74 32.57 13.02
CA ASP A 51 -23.37 31.61 12.12
C ASP A 51 -22.41 31.15 11.02
N TYR A 52 -21.66 32.08 10.41
CA TYR A 52 -20.65 31.75 9.42
C TYR A 52 -19.52 30.88 9.99
N LYS A 53 -19.03 31.17 11.21
CA LYS A 53 -18.01 30.34 11.88
C LYS A 53 -18.52 28.95 12.23
N LEU A 54 -19.75 28.83 12.73
CA LEU A 54 -20.38 27.54 13.01
C LEU A 54 -20.49 26.68 11.74
N LYS A 55 -20.84 27.31 10.60
CA LYS A 55 -20.86 26.64 9.30
C LYS A 55 -19.47 26.15 8.89
N GLN A 56 -18.43 26.98 9.02
CA GLN A 56 -17.05 26.56 8.73
C GLN A 56 -16.58 25.39 9.63
N ILE A 57 -16.90 25.43 10.92
CA ILE A 57 -16.56 24.34 11.85
C ILE A 57 -17.27 23.04 11.45
N ASN A 58 -18.54 23.09 11.04
CA ASN A 58 -19.25 21.92 10.55
C ASN A 58 -18.64 21.35 9.26
N GLU A 59 -18.32 22.20 8.28
CA GLU A 59 -17.70 21.76 7.02
C GLU A 59 -16.33 21.11 7.26
N THR A 60 -15.50 21.71 8.11
CA THR A 60 -14.17 21.17 8.47
C THR A 60 -14.29 19.88 9.27
N THR A 61 -15.19 19.81 10.25
CA THR A 61 -15.46 18.58 11.02
C THR A 61 -15.96 17.45 10.13
N PHE A 62 -16.82 17.76 9.16
CA PHE A 62 -17.31 16.77 8.20
C PHE A 62 -16.17 16.22 7.33
N LYS A 63 -15.32 17.10 6.78
CA LYS A 63 -14.15 16.69 5.99
C LYS A 63 -13.20 15.81 6.80
N LEU A 64 -12.89 16.19 8.04
CA LEU A 64 -12.02 15.43 8.93
C LEU A 64 -12.60 14.04 9.28
N LYS A 65 -13.91 13.94 9.51
CA LYS A 65 -14.59 12.65 9.73
C LYS A 65 -14.49 11.74 8.52
N GLN A 66 -14.67 12.28 7.32
CA GLN A 66 -14.52 11.50 6.09
C GLN A 66 -13.08 11.04 5.91
N GLN A 67 -12.11 11.92 6.10
CA GLN A 67 -10.70 11.59 6.03
C GLN A 67 -10.32 10.49 7.03
N LYS A 68 -10.78 10.59 8.29
CA LYS A 68 -10.57 9.56 9.30
C LYS A 68 -11.11 8.20 8.85
N LYS A 69 -12.36 8.18 8.34
CA LYS A 69 -13.00 6.94 7.86
C LYS A 69 -12.23 6.32 6.69
N TRP A 70 -11.69 7.14 5.80
CA TRP A 70 -10.82 6.69 4.71
C TRP A 70 -9.54 6.03 5.25
N ILE A 71 -8.87 6.67 6.20
CA ILE A 71 -7.62 6.14 6.80
C ILE A 71 -7.86 4.84 7.58
N GLU A 72 -8.97 4.75 8.32
CA GLU A 72 -9.32 3.51 9.03
C GLU A 72 -9.62 2.37 8.05
N TYR A 73 -10.34 2.67 6.96
CA TYR A 73 -10.64 1.70 5.91
C TYR A 73 -9.38 1.24 5.16
N THR A 74 -8.45 2.14 4.84
CA THR A 74 -7.17 1.79 4.20
C THR A 74 -6.26 1.00 5.15
N ALA A 75 -6.25 1.32 6.45
CA ALA A 75 -5.51 0.59 7.47
C ALA A 75 -6.02 -0.85 7.64
N GLU A 76 -7.33 -1.04 7.81
CA GLU A 76 -7.94 -2.38 7.92
C GLU A 76 -7.70 -3.20 6.65
N ARG A 77 -7.86 -2.57 5.48
CA ARG A 77 -7.54 -3.20 4.20
C ARG A 77 -6.06 -3.59 4.10
N SER A 78 -5.16 -2.74 4.58
CA SER A 78 -3.72 -3.02 4.59
C SER A 78 -3.37 -4.18 5.51
N GLU A 79 -3.98 -4.31 6.68
CA GLU A 79 -3.71 -5.44 7.59
C GLU A 79 -4.16 -6.77 6.98
N VAL A 80 -5.37 -6.80 6.41
CA VAL A 80 -5.89 -7.98 5.69
C VAL A 80 -4.98 -8.35 4.52
N MET A 81 -4.47 -7.35 3.81
CA MET A 81 -3.56 -7.53 2.69
C MET A 81 -2.17 -8.02 3.10
N GLU A 82 -1.61 -7.49 4.18
CA GLU A 82 -0.33 -7.93 4.72
C GLU A 82 -0.43 -9.37 5.24
N PHE A 83 -1.55 -9.73 5.85
CA PHE A 83 -1.85 -11.11 6.24
C PHE A 83 -1.85 -12.05 5.02
N LYS A 84 -2.54 -11.67 3.94
CA LYS A 84 -2.53 -12.45 2.68
C LYS A 84 -1.14 -12.59 2.08
N ALA A 85 -0.35 -11.53 2.09
CA ALA A 85 1.04 -11.58 1.60
C ALA A 85 1.89 -12.57 2.42
N LYS A 86 1.74 -12.55 3.75
CA LYS A 86 2.40 -13.50 4.66
C LYS A 86 1.93 -14.94 4.43
N GLU A 87 0.63 -15.15 4.23
CA GLU A 87 0.05 -16.47 3.94
C GLU A 87 0.62 -17.05 2.64
N VAL A 88 0.62 -16.26 1.55
CA VAL A 88 1.21 -16.68 0.27
C VAL A 88 2.69 -17.00 0.41
N MET A 89 3.46 -16.17 1.12
CA MET A 89 4.87 -16.43 1.38
C MET A 89 5.10 -17.69 2.21
N GLY A 90 4.23 -17.97 3.19
CA GLY A 90 4.26 -19.21 3.95
C GLY A 90 4.10 -20.44 3.07
N LEU A 91 3.14 -20.42 2.13
CA LEU A 91 2.94 -21.49 1.16
C LEU A 91 4.14 -21.68 0.23
N ILE A 92 4.68 -20.58 -0.32
CA ILE A 92 5.86 -20.60 -1.19
C ILE A 92 7.10 -21.15 -0.46
N SER A 93 7.22 -20.88 0.85
CA SER A 93 8.38 -21.28 1.65
C SER A 93 8.29 -22.71 2.19
N ALA A 94 7.09 -23.26 2.29
CA ALA A 94 6.85 -24.64 2.73
C ALA A 94 7.05 -25.66 1.60
N GLU A 95 6.87 -25.24 0.35
CA GLU A 95 7.08 -26.06 -0.84
C GLU A 95 8.56 -26.06 -1.26
N ASP A 96 9.10 -27.21 -1.64
CA ASP A 96 10.39 -27.25 -2.33
C ASP A 96 10.19 -26.84 -3.79
N LEU A 97 10.31 -25.54 -4.04
CA LEU A 97 10.15 -24.94 -5.37
C LEU A 97 11.40 -25.12 -6.26
N GLY A 98 12.43 -25.81 -5.77
CA GLY A 98 13.58 -26.16 -6.58
C GLY A 98 13.16 -27.10 -7.71
N PRO A 99 13.47 -26.80 -8.98
CA PRO A 99 13.26 -27.76 -10.04
C PRO A 99 14.14 -28.99 -9.75
N THR A 100 13.52 -30.13 -9.48
CA THR A 100 14.20 -31.42 -9.33
C THR A 100 14.72 -31.94 -10.65
N GLU A 101 14.06 -31.53 -11.74
CA GLU A 101 14.36 -31.92 -13.11
C GLU A 101 14.19 -30.74 -14.08
N TYR A 102 14.78 -30.87 -15.26
CA TYR A 102 14.59 -29.91 -16.35
C TYR A 102 13.14 -29.95 -16.87
N SER A 103 12.57 -28.77 -17.14
CA SER A 103 11.21 -28.64 -17.67
C SER A 103 11.13 -27.56 -18.74
N ASP A 104 10.93 -27.96 -20.00
CA ASP A 104 10.67 -27.05 -21.11
C ASP A 104 9.50 -26.11 -20.82
N THR A 105 8.44 -26.63 -20.19
CA THR A 105 7.26 -25.83 -19.85
C THR A 105 7.61 -24.69 -18.89
N LEU A 106 8.48 -24.93 -17.91
CA LEU A 106 8.95 -23.87 -17.01
C LEU A 106 9.87 -22.89 -17.74
N VAL A 107 10.77 -23.38 -18.59
CA VAL A 107 11.66 -22.54 -19.39
C VAL A 107 10.86 -21.57 -20.26
N TYR A 108 9.87 -22.04 -21.00
CA TYR A 108 9.01 -21.18 -21.84
C TYR A 108 8.18 -20.17 -21.05
N ARG A 109 7.91 -20.44 -19.77
CA ARG A 109 7.19 -19.51 -18.88
C ARG A 109 8.07 -18.43 -18.26
N ILE A 110 9.39 -18.62 -18.25
CA ILE A 110 10.32 -17.78 -17.47
C ILE A 110 11.29 -17.04 -18.40
N ILE A 111 11.66 -17.64 -19.51
CA ILE A 111 12.63 -17.10 -20.47
C ILE A 111 11.92 -16.44 -21.64
N GLU A 112 12.22 -15.16 -21.87
CA GLU A 112 11.76 -14.40 -23.04
C GLU A 112 12.64 -14.67 -24.25
N ARG A 113 13.98 -14.68 -24.07
CA ARG A 113 14.94 -14.87 -25.17
C ARG A 113 16.28 -15.37 -24.66
N ILE A 114 16.94 -16.24 -25.43
CA ILE A 114 18.37 -16.55 -25.27
C ILE A 114 19.11 -16.04 -26.51
N THR A 115 20.15 -15.25 -26.30
CA THR A 115 21.00 -14.69 -27.35
C THR A 115 22.41 -15.24 -27.21
N VAL A 116 22.95 -15.84 -28.28
CA VAL A 116 24.35 -16.26 -28.32
C VAL A 116 25.21 -15.03 -28.57
N LEU A 117 26.06 -14.67 -27.60
CA LEU A 117 26.95 -13.52 -27.69
C LEU A 117 28.30 -13.91 -28.32
N SER A 118 28.79 -15.10 -27.98
CA SER A 118 30.02 -15.67 -28.53
C SER A 118 29.99 -17.20 -28.40
N LYS A 119 31.05 -17.85 -28.88
CA LYS A 119 31.25 -19.30 -28.69
C LYS A 119 31.25 -19.77 -27.23
N GLU A 120 31.46 -18.87 -26.28
CA GLU A 120 31.64 -19.18 -24.86
C GLU A 120 30.64 -18.44 -23.96
N LYS A 121 29.70 -17.66 -24.53
CA LYS A 121 28.80 -16.79 -23.75
C LYS A 121 27.42 -16.67 -24.35
N ILE A 122 26.43 -16.69 -23.47
CA ILE A 122 25.03 -16.42 -23.79
C ILE A 122 24.48 -15.30 -22.90
N CYS A 123 23.51 -14.55 -23.42
CA CYS A 123 22.65 -13.67 -22.66
C CYS A 123 21.25 -14.30 -22.56
N ILE A 124 20.74 -14.42 -21.36
CA ILE A 124 19.40 -14.93 -21.06
C ILE A 124 18.56 -13.75 -20.60
N ARG A 125 17.49 -13.47 -21.34
CA ARG A 125 16.48 -12.49 -21.01
C ARG A 125 15.26 -13.19 -20.44
N PHE A 126 14.88 -12.81 -19.24
CA PHE A 126 13.70 -13.29 -18.55
C PHE A 126 12.47 -12.48 -18.94
N ILE A 127 11.30 -13.09 -18.84
CA ILE A 127 10.03 -12.36 -18.94
C ILE A 127 10.04 -11.26 -17.87
N GLY A 128 9.76 -10.02 -18.28
CA GLY A 128 9.89 -8.84 -17.43
C GLY A 128 11.18 -8.03 -17.64
N GLY A 129 12.04 -8.45 -18.57
CA GLY A 129 13.17 -7.65 -19.08
C GLY A 129 14.46 -7.73 -18.26
N PHE A 130 14.51 -8.57 -17.22
CA PHE A 130 15.76 -8.87 -16.51
C PHE A 130 16.69 -9.70 -17.41
N GLU A 131 17.98 -9.35 -17.45
CA GLU A 131 18.96 -10.01 -18.31
C GLU A 131 20.16 -10.49 -17.49
N ILE A 132 20.65 -11.70 -17.78
CA ILE A 132 21.88 -12.24 -17.22
C ILE A 132 22.80 -12.74 -18.32
N THR A 133 24.10 -12.56 -18.16
CA THR A 133 25.11 -13.17 -19.03
C THR A 133 25.72 -14.37 -18.33
N GLN A 134 25.71 -15.52 -18.99
CA GLN A 134 26.29 -16.77 -18.48
C GLN A 134 27.38 -17.28 -19.43
N PRO A 135 28.52 -17.77 -18.90
CA PRO A 135 29.46 -18.53 -19.69
C PRO A 135 28.88 -19.90 -20.07
N LEU A 136 29.27 -20.41 -21.23
CA LEU A 136 29.06 -21.81 -21.59
C LEU A 136 30.27 -22.59 -21.07
N CYS A 137 30.05 -23.43 -20.06
CA CYS A 137 31.08 -24.33 -19.52
C CYS A 137 31.49 -25.39 -20.55
#